data_AF-Q8WQP3-F1
#
_entry.id   AF-Q8WQP3-F1
#
_cell.length_a   1.000
_cell.length_b   1.000
_cell.length_c   1.000
_cell.angle_alpha   90.00
_cell.angle_beta   90.00
_cell.angle_gamma   90.00
#
_symmetry.space_group_name_H-M   'P 1'
#
loop_
_entity.id
_entity.type
_entity.pdbx_description
1 polymer ?
#
loop_
_entity_poly.entity_id
_entity_poly.type
_entity_poly.pdbx_seq_one_letter_code
_entity_poly.pdbx_strand_id
1 'polypeptide(L)'
;EVDTFMFEGHDTTTSAISFLLQNLAKHPAIQQKVFDEVRNVVGDDRTRPVTIAMLNDMHYLDLVIKETLRLYPSVPMFGRKMMEDAEINGKVFPAGSNTIILPFFLGRNPEFFPNPEKFDPERFNVETSAEKTNPYQYVPFSAGPRNCIGQ
;
A
#
# COMPACT_ATOMS: atom_id res chain seq x y z
N GLU A 1 6.02 -24.49 3.63
CA GLU A 1 4.99 -23.67 2.93
C GLU A 1 3.97 -23.08 3.90
N VAL A 2 3.33 -23.87 4.78
CA VAL A 2 2.43 -23.34 5.83
C VAL A 2 3.08 -22.24 6.67
N ASP A 3 4.30 -22.45 7.15
CA ASP A 3 5.04 -21.45 7.91
C ASP A 3 5.29 -20.16 7.11
N THR A 4 5.55 -20.27 5.81
CA THR A 4 5.76 -19.12 4.91
C THR A 4 4.48 -18.30 4.76
N PHE A 5 3.34 -18.97 4.52
CA PHE A 5 2.04 -18.28 4.42
C PHE A 5 1.65 -17.60 5.72
N MET A 6 1.85 -18.27 6.86
CA MET A 6 1.55 -17.70 8.17
C MET A 6 2.45 -16.50 8.46
N PHE A 7 3.75 -16.59 8.19
CA PHE A 7 4.69 -15.50 8.42
C PHE A 7 4.39 -14.29 7.54
N GLU A 8 4.33 -14.49 6.21
CA GLU A 8 4.11 -13.39 5.26
C GLU A 8 2.73 -12.73 5.47
N GLY A 9 1.69 -13.52 5.79
CA GLY A 9 0.36 -13.00 6.08
C GLY A 9 0.24 -12.32 7.43
N HIS A 10 1.00 -12.75 8.45
CA HIS A 10 0.89 -12.22 9.81
C HIS A 10 1.68 -10.91 9.99
N ASP A 11 2.98 -10.92 9.68
CA ASP A 11 3.87 -9.80 10.03
C ASP A 11 3.58 -8.57 9.17
N THR A 12 3.28 -8.78 7.89
CA THR A 12 2.94 -7.68 6.98
C THR A 12 1.61 -7.04 7.34
N THR A 13 0.59 -7.85 7.67
CA THR A 13 -0.74 -7.39 8.08
C THR A 13 -0.68 -6.67 9.43
N THR A 14 0.03 -7.23 10.41
CA THR A 14 0.20 -6.60 11.73
C THR A 14 0.85 -5.22 11.61
N SER A 15 1.90 -5.11 10.78
CA SER A 15 2.56 -3.84 10.52
C SER A 15 1.63 -2.83 9.84
N ALA A 16 0.91 -3.25 8.80
CA ALA A 16 -0.03 -2.39 8.06
C ALA A 16 -1.15 -1.85 8.97
N ILE A 17 -1.78 -2.72 9.78
CA ILE A 17 -2.82 -2.34 10.74
C ILE A 17 -2.27 -1.39 11.80
N SER A 18 -1.07 -1.65 12.31
CA SER A 18 -0.43 -0.80 13.33
C SER A 18 -0.22 0.62 12.82
N PHE A 19 0.33 0.77 11.60
CA PHE A 19 0.51 2.09 10.98
C PHE A 19 -0.83 2.73 10.58
N LEU A 20 -1.83 1.96 10.16
CA LEU A 20 -3.16 2.46 9.86
C LEU A 20 -3.78 3.11 11.10
N LEU A 21 -3.81 2.38 12.23
CA LEU A 21 -4.33 2.88 13.49
C LEU A 21 -3.53 4.10 13.99
N GLN A 22 -2.20 4.09 13.83
CA GLN A 22 -1.37 5.25 14.15
C GLN A 22 -1.75 6.49 13.31
N ASN A 23 -1.95 6.32 12.01
CA ASN A 23 -2.32 7.44 11.13
C ASN A 23 -3.73 7.95 11.44
N LEU A 24 -4.70 7.06 11.70
CA LEU A 24 -6.04 7.45 12.11
C LEU A 24 -6.02 8.26 13.42
N ALA A 25 -5.26 7.80 14.43
CA ALA A 25 -5.12 8.50 15.71
C ALA A 25 -4.50 9.89 15.56
N LYS A 26 -3.60 10.08 14.58
CA LYS A 26 -2.97 11.38 14.28
C LYS A 26 -3.85 12.31 13.43
N HIS A 27 -4.88 11.79 12.77
CA HIS A 27 -5.74 12.55 11.85
C HIS A 27 -7.23 12.38 12.18
N PRO A 28 -7.74 13.06 13.23
CA PRO A 28 -9.12 12.86 13.70
C PRO A 28 -10.19 13.11 12.64
N ALA A 29 -9.98 14.06 11.73
CA ALA A 29 -10.93 14.33 10.64
C ALA A 29 -11.03 13.17 9.64
N ILE A 30 -9.92 12.50 9.34
CA ILE A 30 -9.90 11.31 8.48
C ILE A 30 -10.50 10.12 9.23
N GLN A 31 -10.17 9.97 10.51
CA GLN A 31 -10.77 8.95 11.37
C GLN A 31 -12.30 9.08 11.44
N GLN A 32 -12.83 10.30 11.55
CA GLN A 32 -14.26 10.55 11.59
C GLN A 32 -14.93 10.11 10.28
N LYS A 33 -14.36 10.46 9.11
CA LYS A 33 -14.87 10.01 7.81
C LYS A 33 -14.90 8.48 7.68
N VAL A 34 -13.85 7.79 8.11
CA VAL A 34 -13.82 6.32 8.13
C VAL A 34 -14.90 5.76 9.06
N PHE A 35 -15.05 6.34 10.25
CA PHE A 35 -16.08 5.92 11.20
C PHE A 35 -17.49 6.09 10.61
N ASP A 36 -17.78 7.23 9.98
CA ASP A 36 -19.06 7.52 9.36
C ASP A 36 -19.34 6.54 8.20
N GLU A 37 -18.34 6.25 7.36
CA GLU A 37 -18.46 5.23 6.30
C GLU A 37 -18.78 3.85 6.89
N VAL A 38 -18.03 3.41 7.91
CA VAL A 38 -18.26 2.11 8.55
C VAL A 38 -19.67 2.03 9.12
N ARG A 39 -20.15 3.10 9.77
CA ARG A 39 -21.52 3.17 10.29
C ARG A 39 -22.57 3.14 9.20
N ASN A 40 -22.36 3.83 8.09
CA ASN A 40 -23.30 3.85 6.97
C ASN A 40 -23.42 2.49 6.27
N VAL A 41 -22.29 1.78 6.12
CA VAL A 41 -22.24 0.49 5.42
C VAL A 41 -22.65 -0.67 6.33
N VAL A 42 -22.15 -0.70 7.57
CA VAL A 42 -22.42 -1.81 8.52
C VAL A 42 -23.70 -1.61 9.32
N GLY A 43 -24.05 -0.37 9.61
CA GLY A 43 -25.17 -0.02 10.49
C GLY A 43 -24.84 -0.17 11.97
N ASP A 44 -25.88 -0.07 12.79
CA ASP A 44 -25.79 -0.15 14.26
C ASP A 44 -26.08 -1.55 14.83
N ASP A 45 -26.60 -2.47 14.01
CA ASP A 45 -26.94 -3.83 14.43
C ASP A 45 -25.68 -4.69 14.56
N ARG A 46 -25.25 -4.91 15.82
CA ARG A 46 -24.08 -5.73 16.15
C ARG A 46 -24.27 -7.23 15.95
N THR A 47 -25.50 -7.70 15.72
CA THR A 47 -25.80 -9.12 15.49
C THR A 47 -25.70 -9.51 14.02
N ARG A 48 -25.80 -8.52 13.12
CA ARG A 48 -25.64 -8.72 11.69
C ARG A 48 -24.16 -8.97 11.35
N PRO A 49 -23.83 -10.07 10.65
CA PRO A 49 -22.46 -10.33 10.23
C PRO A 49 -22.03 -9.34 9.14
N VAL A 50 -20.75 -8.95 9.17
CA VAL A 50 -20.11 -8.22 8.07
C VAL A 50 -19.95 -9.15 6.88
N THR A 51 -20.36 -8.70 5.69
CA THR A 51 -20.26 -9.48 4.45
C THR A 51 -19.20 -8.90 3.52
N ILE A 52 -18.71 -9.71 2.56
CA ILE A 52 -17.77 -9.25 1.54
C ILE A 52 -18.35 -8.08 0.73
N ALA A 53 -19.65 -8.10 0.40
CA ALA A 53 -20.29 -7.00 -0.31
C ALA A 53 -20.18 -5.68 0.46
N MET A 54 -20.37 -5.73 1.79
CA MET A 54 -20.21 -4.55 2.65
C MET A 54 -18.76 -4.08 2.69
N LEU A 55 -17.78 -4.99 2.70
CA LEU A 55 -16.36 -4.61 2.63
C LEU A 55 -16.02 -3.92 1.30
N ASN A 56 -16.62 -4.36 0.19
CA ASN A 56 -16.41 -3.74 -1.12
C ASN A 56 -16.96 -2.30 -1.20
N ASP A 57 -17.93 -1.95 -0.34
CA ASP A 57 -18.50 -0.60 -0.26
C ASP A 57 -17.68 0.36 0.65
N MET A 58 -16.59 -0.12 1.28
CA MET A 58 -15.71 0.67 2.15
C MET A 58 -14.66 1.48 1.35
N HIS A 59 -15.14 2.35 0.47
CA HIS A 59 -14.29 3.06 -0.48
C HIS A 59 -13.27 4.00 0.17
N TYR A 60 -13.68 4.79 1.16
CA TYR A 60 -12.80 5.74 1.83
C TYR A 60 -11.75 5.02 2.69
N LEU A 61 -12.14 3.96 3.40
CA LEU A 61 -11.21 3.11 4.13
C LEU A 61 -10.14 2.51 3.19
N ASP A 62 -10.50 2.08 1.98
CA ASP A 62 -9.52 1.63 0.96
C ASP A 62 -8.49 2.72 0.64
N LEU A 63 -8.94 3.97 0.44
CA LEU A 63 -8.03 5.10 0.21
C LEU A 63 -7.07 5.33 1.38
N VAL A 64 -7.56 5.20 2.62
CA VAL A 64 -6.77 5.35 3.84
C VAL A 64 -5.75 4.22 3.99
N ILE A 65 -6.12 2.99 3.64
CA ILE A 65 -5.19 1.84 3.61
C ILE A 65 -4.10 2.07 2.56
N LYS A 66 -4.47 2.54 1.36
CA LYS A 66 -3.51 2.85 0.30
C LYS A 66 -2.52 3.93 0.71
N GLU A 67 -3.00 5.02 1.32
CA GLU A 67 -2.13 6.10 1.82
C GLU A 67 -1.25 5.65 2.98
N THR A 68 -1.75 4.76 3.82
CA THR A 68 -0.94 4.11 4.86
C THR A 68 0.19 3.29 4.25
N LEU A 69 -0.10 2.45 3.26
CA LEU A 69 0.92 1.61 2.60
C LEU A 69 1.89 2.42 1.74
N ARG A 70 1.50 3.59 1.23
CA ARG A 70 2.41 4.52 0.54
C ARG A 70 3.49 5.04 1.49
N LEU A 71 3.08 5.50 2.68
CA LEU A 71 3.99 6.09 3.65
C LEU A 71 4.69 5.02 4.49
N TYR A 72 4.00 3.95 4.85
CA TYR A 72 4.49 2.92 5.75
C TYR A 72 4.26 1.53 5.14
N PRO A 73 4.92 1.21 4.01
CA PRO A 73 4.82 -0.12 3.41
C PRO A 73 5.39 -1.16 4.39
N SER A 74 4.65 -2.24 4.62
CA SER A 74 5.11 -3.33 5.49
C SER A 74 6.42 -3.95 5.02
N VAL A 75 6.65 -3.96 3.70
CA VAL A 75 7.93 -4.34 3.08
C VAL A 75 8.56 -3.09 2.45
N PRO A 76 9.50 -2.41 3.13
CA PRO A 76 10.02 -1.12 2.68
C PRO A 76 11.03 -1.22 1.53
N MET A 77 11.55 -2.42 1.26
CA MET A 77 12.49 -2.71 0.18
C MET A 77 12.42 -4.16 -0.28
N PHE A 78 12.71 -4.42 -1.55
CA PHE A 78 12.90 -5.77 -2.09
C PHE A 78 14.01 -5.80 -3.15
N GLY A 79 14.74 -6.92 -3.19
CA GLY A 79 15.94 -7.06 -4.02
C GLY A 79 15.83 -8.10 -5.12
N ARG A 80 16.66 -7.97 -6.15
CA ARG A 80 16.90 -8.97 -7.20
C ARG A 80 18.40 -9.07 -7.44
N LYS A 81 18.88 -10.29 -7.71
CA LYS A 81 20.24 -10.51 -8.18
C LYS A 81 20.24 -10.50 -9.70
N MET A 82 21.13 -9.74 -10.30
CA MET A 82 21.32 -9.72 -11.74
C MET A 82 22.12 -10.95 -12.16
N MET A 83 21.57 -11.74 -13.08
CA MET A 83 22.20 -12.98 -13.54
C MET A 83 23.07 -12.76 -14.78
N GLU A 84 22.83 -11.68 -15.50
CA GLU A 84 23.54 -11.24 -16.69
C GLU A 84 23.69 -9.71 -16.64
N ASP A 85 24.61 -9.18 -17.45
CA ASP A 85 24.74 -7.74 -17.65
C ASP A 85 23.44 -7.23 -18.29
N ALA A 86 22.87 -6.16 -17.74
CA ALA A 86 21.71 -5.50 -18.37
C ALA A 86 21.93 -3.99 -18.48
N GLU A 87 21.50 -3.43 -19.60
CA GLU A 87 21.49 -1.98 -19.79
C GLU A 87 20.14 -1.40 -19.39
N ILE A 88 20.14 -0.45 -18.45
CA ILE A 88 18.95 0.27 -17.99
C ILE A 88 19.25 1.77 -18.07
N ASN A 89 18.45 2.50 -18.83
CA ASN A 89 18.61 3.95 -19.05
C ASN A 89 20.04 4.36 -19.44
N GLY A 90 20.66 3.62 -20.38
CA GLY A 90 22.02 3.90 -20.87
C GLY A 90 23.15 3.53 -19.90
N LYS A 91 22.84 2.84 -18.80
CA LYS A 91 23.83 2.38 -17.81
C LYS A 91 23.87 0.87 -17.78
N VAL A 92 25.07 0.30 -17.80
CA VAL A 92 25.28 -1.13 -17.64
C VAL A 92 25.26 -1.49 -16.16
N PHE A 93 24.41 -2.43 -15.81
CA PHE A 93 24.35 -3.08 -14.51
C PHE A 93 24.97 -4.47 -14.64
N PRO A 94 26.13 -4.74 -14.01
CA PRO A 94 26.85 -5.98 -14.21
C PRO A 94 26.13 -7.20 -13.63
N ALA A 95 26.37 -8.36 -14.24
CA ALA A 95 26.03 -9.67 -13.71
C ALA A 95 26.63 -9.84 -12.29
N GLY A 96 25.85 -10.45 -11.41
CA GLY A 96 26.20 -10.65 -10.01
C GLY A 96 25.86 -9.48 -9.09
N SER A 97 25.50 -8.31 -9.63
CA SER A 97 25.05 -7.17 -8.82
C SER A 97 23.67 -7.40 -8.17
N ASN A 98 23.42 -6.71 -7.05
CA ASN A 98 22.11 -6.68 -6.40
C ASN A 98 21.39 -5.37 -6.75
N THR A 99 20.19 -5.49 -7.32
CA THR A 99 19.29 -4.36 -7.58
C THR A 99 18.25 -4.31 -6.50
N ILE A 100 18.11 -3.16 -5.83
CA ILE A 100 17.16 -2.95 -4.74
C ILE A 100 16.11 -1.92 -5.18
N ILE A 101 14.85 -2.27 -5.01
CA ILE A 101 13.72 -1.37 -5.16
C ILE A 101 13.27 -0.95 -3.76
N LEU A 102 12.99 0.34 -3.61
CA LEU A 102 12.68 0.96 -2.32
C LEU A 102 11.29 1.62 -2.34
N PRO A 103 10.18 0.87 -2.18
CA PRO A 103 8.83 1.43 -2.10
C PRO A 103 8.70 2.57 -1.08
N PHE A 104 9.41 2.49 0.04
CA PHE A 104 9.41 3.53 1.07
C PHE A 104 9.84 4.92 0.54
N PHE A 105 10.85 4.95 -0.35
CA PHE A 105 11.33 6.19 -0.97
C PHE A 105 10.51 6.56 -2.21
N LEU A 106 10.09 5.57 -3.02
CA LEU A 106 9.23 5.81 -4.19
C LEU A 106 7.92 6.49 -3.78
N GLY A 107 7.27 5.99 -2.73
CA GLY A 107 6.06 6.57 -2.16
C GLY A 107 6.25 8.01 -1.67
N ARG A 108 7.48 8.48 -1.47
CA ARG A 108 7.82 9.84 -1.00
C ARG A 108 8.47 10.72 -2.06
N ASN A 109 8.57 10.26 -3.31
CA ASN A 109 9.14 11.09 -4.36
C ASN A 109 8.18 12.26 -4.68
N PRO A 110 8.58 13.53 -4.46
CA PRO A 110 7.72 14.68 -4.71
C PRO A 110 7.35 14.87 -6.19
N GLU A 111 8.10 14.26 -7.12
CA GLU A 111 7.77 14.23 -8.55
C GLU A 111 6.46 13.46 -8.82
N PHE A 112 6.20 12.41 -8.03
CA PHE A 112 5.03 11.54 -8.19
C PHE A 112 3.95 11.82 -7.15
N PHE A 113 4.35 12.26 -5.95
CA PHE A 113 3.48 12.51 -4.81
C PHE A 113 3.69 13.93 -4.27
N PRO A 114 2.95 14.93 -4.77
CA PRO A 114 3.00 16.28 -4.22
C PRO A 114 2.67 16.29 -2.73
N ASN A 115 3.44 17.08 -1.96
CA ASN A 115 3.44 17.06 -0.49
C ASN A 115 3.61 15.63 0.05
N PRO A 116 4.75 14.96 -0.25
CA PRO A 116 4.89 13.52 -0.08
C PRO A 116 4.77 13.06 1.38
N GLU A 117 5.07 13.92 2.35
CA GLU A 117 4.97 13.59 3.77
C GLU A 117 3.57 13.78 4.36
N LYS A 118 2.68 14.47 3.64
CA LYS A 118 1.29 14.67 4.07
C LYS A 118 0.51 13.36 3.91
N PHE A 119 -0.16 12.93 4.97
CA PHE A 119 -1.14 11.85 4.93
C PHE A 119 -2.45 12.39 4.31
N ASP A 120 -2.67 12.05 3.04
CA ASP A 120 -3.78 12.54 2.21
C ASP A 120 -4.41 11.37 1.42
N PRO A 121 -5.41 10.67 2.00
CA PRO A 121 -6.09 9.54 1.36
C PRO A 121 -6.70 9.88 -0.01
N GLU A 122 -7.19 11.12 -0.17
CA GLU A 122 -7.91 11.56 -1.37
C GLU A 122 -7.02 11.51 -2.64
N ARG A 123 -5.69 11.42 -2.50
CA ARG A 123 -4.78 11.25 -3.65
C ARG A 123 -5.03 9.96 -4.44
N PHE A 124 -5.63 8.95 -3.80
CA PHE A 124 -5.97 7.67 -4.43
C PHE A 124 -7.40 7.64 -4.97
N ASN A 125 -8.17 8.72 -4.84
CA ASN A 125 -9.51 8.80 -5.41
C ASN A 125 -9.46 8.69 -6.95
N VAL A 126 -10.47 8.07 -7.57
CA VAL A 126 -10.52 7.69 -9.00
C VAL A 126 -10.34 8.89 -9.94
N GLU A 127 -10.76 10.08 -9.51
CA GLU A 127 -10.61 11.32 -10.28
C GLU A 127 -9.16 11.86 -10.29
N THR A 128 -8.41 11.65 -9.21
CA THR A 128 -7.04 12.15 -8.97
C THR A 128 -5.96 11.06 -8.99
N SER A 129 -6.37 9.82 -9.24
CA SER A 129 -5.61 8.63 -8.86
C SER A 129 -4.18 8.57 -9.42
N ALA A 130 -3.23 8.30 -8.51
CA ALA A 130 -1.90 7.83 -8.83
C ALA A 130 -1.90 6.52 -9.66
N GLU A 131 -2.98 5.73 -9.66
CA GLU A 131 -3.16 4.53 -10.50
C GLU A 131 -3.43 4.85 -11.98
N LYS A 132 -3.86 6.08 -12.32
CA LYS A 132 -3.79 6.59 -13.72
C LYS A 132 -2.36 6.96 -14.12
N THR A 133 -1.48 7.04 -13.14
CA THR A 133 -0.05 7.31 -13.28
C THR A 133 0.68 5.97 -13.24
N ASN A 134 1.91 5.92 -13.76
CA ASN A 134 2.66 4.70 -14.03
C ASN A 134 2.52 3.63 -12.90
N PRO A 135 2.09 2.38 -13.20
CA PRO A 135 1.84 1.34 -12.19
C PRO A 135 3.06 0.97 -11.34
N TYR A 136 4.27 1.39 -11.75
CA TYR A 136 5.50 1.20 -11.00
C TYR A 136 5.83 2.31 -9.98
N GLN A 137 5.00 3.36 -9.88
CA GLN A 137 5.17 4.45 -8.90
C GLN A 137 4.60 4.12 -7.51
N TYR A 138 3.61 3.23 -7.45
CA TYR A 138 2.98 2.76 -6.22
C TYR A 138 2.99 1.23 -6.19
N VAL A 139 3.98 0.65 -5.52
CA VAL A 139 4.24 -0.80 -5.53
C VAL A 139 4.39 -1.39 -4.11
N PRO A 140 3.44 -1.13 -3.18
CA PRO A 140 3.50 -1.72 -1.84
C PRO A 140 3.43 -3.26 -1.86
N PHE A 141 2.87 -3.83 -2.92
CA PHE A 141 2.76 -5.26 -3.16
C PHE A 141 3.67 -5.76 -4.30
N SER A 142 4.73 -5.02 -4.64
CA SER A 142 5.58 -5.27 -5.82
C SER A 142 4.77 -5.22 -7.13
N ALA A 143 5.39 -5.52 -8.26
CA ALA A 143 4.76 -5.56 -9.58
C ALA A 143 5.40 -6.64 -10.47
N GLY A 144 4.69 -7.05 -11.52
CA GLY A 144 5.16 -8.05 -12.47
C GLY A 144 5.13 -9.49 -11.93
N PRO A 145 5.98 -10.41 -12.42
CA PRO A 145 5.90 -11.85 -12.14
C PRO A 145 6.09 -12.27 -10.68
N ARG A 146 6.45 -11.32 -9.80
CA ARG A 146 6.74 -11.52 -8.38
C ARG A 146 5.99 -10.47 -7.55
N ASN A 147 4.77 -10.13 -7.96
CA ASN A 147 3.85 -9.36 -7.13
C ASN A 147 3.29 -10.24 -6.00
N CYS A 148 2.79 -9.61 -4.95
CA CYS A 148 2.15 -10.31 -3.84
C CYS A 148 0.86 -10.99 -4.33
N ILE A 149 0.70 -12.28 -4.00
CA ILE A 149 -0.53 -13.03 -4.31
C ILE A 149 -1.60 -12.89 -3.22
N GLY A 150 -1.25 -12.30 -2.08
CA GLY A 150 -2.14 -12.08 -0.92
C GLY A 150 -2.53 -10.61 -0.73
N GLN A 151 -2.46 -9.80 -1.81
CA GLN A 151 -2.98 -8.42 -1.82
C GLN A 151 -4.51 -8.41 -1.66
#